data_AF-A0A0C2D993-F1
#
_entry.id   AF-A0A0C2D993-F1
#
_cell.length_a   1.000
_cell.length_b   1.000
_cell.length_c   1.000
_cell.angle_alpha   90.00
_cell.angle_beta   90.00
_cell.angle_gamma   90.00
#
_symmetry.space_group_name_H-M   'P 1'
#
loop_
_entity.id
_entity.type
_entity.pdbx_description
1 polymer ?
#
loop_
_entity_poly.entity_id
_entity_poly.type
_entity_poly.pdbx_seq_one_letter_code
_entity_poly.pdbx_strand_id
1 'polypeptide(L)'
;MTEPRHTIDAARLIVADLESGQRQRRRHFLPALAIVTLAVGGAMLMMGLRPDLLAQPWWQLVLQCLLWVLCLIVFPAIGLGLMFPSRGVRIGLAAGAVGLTLAATLGVPHFQAMGADVHFHLGGGCGLMITVYATMVLLMGLLSGAFVQRRKATAVYWISAGISLTALTAITWQCPMTGAAHVVPSHLGVAAGLMLGTSLIGVFVHRRGLRKVGRQVERA
;
A
#
# COMPACT_ATOMS: atom_id res chain seq x y z
N MET A 1 43.61 -39.13 -21.05
CA MET A 1 43.25 -37.82 -20.44
C MET A 1 41.74 -37.66 -20.55
N THR A 2 41.02 -37.96 -19.48
CA THR A 2 39.57 -37.73 -19.41
C THR A 2 39.36 -36.29 -18.95
N GLU A 3 38.86 -35.42 -19.82
CA GLU A 3 38.44 -34.08 -19.41
C GLU A 3 37.40 -34.20 -18.28
N PRO A 4 37.54 -33.43 -17.19
CA PRO A 4 36.53 -33.40 -16.15
C PRO A 4 35.23 -32.85 -16.74
N ARG A 5 34.17 -33.68 -16.75
CA ARG A 5 32.82 -33.23 -17.12
C ARG A 5 32.42 -32.08 -16.20
N HIS A 6 32.38 -30.87 -16.74
CA HIS A 6 31.77 -29.71 -16.09
C HIS A 6 30.28 -30.00 -15.91
N THR A 7 29.90 -30.55 -14.76
CA THR A 7 28.51 -30.67 -14.37
C THR A 7 28.01 -29.29 -13.99
N ILE A 8 27.22 -28.69 -14.87
CA ILE A 8 26.56 -27.41 -14.62
C ILE A 8 25.56 -27.63 -13.48
N ASP A 9 25.84 -27.03 -12.33
CA ASP A 9 24.93 -27.03 -11.18
C ASP A 9 23.78 -26.04 -11.43
N ALA A 10 22.70 -26.57 -11.99
CA ALA A 10 21.49 -25.82 -12.29
C ALA A 10 20.88 -25.17 -11.04
N ALA A 11 21.00 -25.80 -9.87
CA ALA A 11 20.46 -25.23 -8.63
C ALA A 11 21.23 -23.97 -8.23
N ARG A 12 22.55 -24.00 -8.34
CA ARG A 12 23.40 -22.84 -8.06
C ARG A 12 23.16 -21.68 -9.03
N LEU A 13 22.95 -21.97 -10.31
CA LEU A 13 22.58 -20.97 -11.31
C LEU A 13 21.21 -20.33 -11.02
N ILE A 14 20.21 -21.12 -10.62
CA ILE A 14 18.88 -20.61 -10.26
C ILE A 14 18.96 -19.71 -9.02
N VAL A 15 19.71 -20.11 -8.00
CA VAL A 15 19.89 -19.29 -6.79
C VAL A 15 20.58 -17.97 -7.12
N ALA A 16 21.65 -17.99 -7.93
CA ALA A 16 22.35 -16.79 -8.35
C ALA A 16 21.44 -15.82 -9.15
N ASP A 17 20.60 -16.36 -10.04
CA ASP A 17 19.63 -15.56 -10.81
C ASP A 17 18.58 -14.92 -9.88
N LEU A 18 18.02 -15.70 -8.95
CA LEU A 18 17.05 -15.22 -7.95
C LEU A 18 17.62 -14.13 -7.05
N GLU A 19 18.86 -14.29 -6.57
CA GLU A 19 19.54 -13.28 -5.77
C GLU A 19 19.79 -11.99 -6.56
N SER A 20 20.22 -12.11 -7.82
CA SER A 20 20.46 -10.94 -8.67
C SER A 20 19.17 -10.14 -8.88
N GLY A 21 18.05 -10.84 -9.14
CA GLY A 21 16.74 -10.24 -9.28
C GLY A 21 16.23 -9.59 -8.00
N GLN A 22 16.47 -10.20 -6.83
CA GLN A 22 16.12 -9.59 -5.54
C GLN A 22 16.95 -8.33 -5.25
N ARG A 23 18.26 -8.35 -5.51
CA ARG A 23 19.13 -7.18 -5.32
C ARG A 23 18.69 -6.01 -6.19
N GLN A 24 18.35 -6.27 -7.46
CA GLN A 24 17.85 -5.24 -8.36
C GLN A 24 16.55 -4.63 -7.83
N ARG A 25 15.57 -5.45 -7.42
CA ARG A 25 14.30 -4.94 -6.85
C ARG A 25 14.51 -4.14 -5.57
N ARG A 26 15.40 -4.58 -4.67
CA ARG A 26 15.73 -3.84 -3.43
C ARG A 26 16.34 -2.46 -3.73
N ARG A 27 17.21 -2.36 -4.74
CA ARG A 27 17.82 -1.08 -5.16
C ARG A 27 16.80 -0.04 -5.62
N HIS A 28 15.67 -0.47 -6.17
CA HIS A 28 14.57 0.44 -6.55
C HIS A 28 13.58 0.66 -5.41
N PHE A 29 13.36 -0.35 -4.55
CA PHE A 29 12.42 -0.27 -3.45
C PHE A 29 12.83 0.74 -2.37
N LEU A 30 14.10 0.71 -1.93
CA LEU A 30 14.56 1.58 -0.83
C LEU A 30 14.44 3.07 -1.16
N PRO A 31 14.90 3.57 -2.33
CA PRO A 31 14.71 4.97 -2.69
C PRO A 31 13.23 5.33 -2.84
N ALA A 32 12.41 4.45 -3.42
CA ALA A 32 10.98 4.71 -3.56
C ALA A 32 10.28 4.81 -2.19
N LEU A 33 10.63 3.93 -1.25
CA LEU A 33 10.14 3.98 0.12
C LEU A 33 10.56 5.29 0.79
N ALA A 34 11.84 5.67 0.70
CA ALA A 34 12.34 6.92 1.28
C ALA A 34 11.60 8.14 0.71
N ILE A 35 11.43 8.22 -0.61
CA ILE A 35 10.72 9.30 -1.28
C ILE A 35 9.25 9.38 -0.82
N VAL A 36 8.55 8.24 -0.76
CA VAL A 36 7.16 8.19 -0.29
C VAL A 36 7.05 8.61 1.17
N THR A 37 7.92 8.10 2.04
CA THR A 37 7.94 8.47 3.46
C THR A 37 8.22 9.95 3.65
N LEU A 38 9.19 10.51 2.92
CA LEU A 38 9.49 11.95 2.97
C LEU A 38 8.36 12.81 2.45
N ALA A 39 7.70 12.41 1.35
CA ALA A 39 6.61 13.19 0.79
C ALA A 39 5.35 13.14 1.65
N VAL A 40 4.94 11.95 2.11
CA VAL A 40 3.78 11.79 2.98
C VAL A 40 4.04 12.44 4.34
N GLY A 41 5.19 12.14 4.96
CA GLY A 41 5.58 12.73 6.24
C GLY A 41 5.75 14.24 6.16
N GLY A 42 6.40 14.75 5.12
CA GLY A 42 6.56 16.18 4.88
C GLY A 42 5.22 16.89 4.68
N ALA A 43 4.33 16.33 3.87
CA ALA A 43 2.97 16.87 3.71
C ALA A 43 2.19 16.88 5.04
N MET A 44 2.29 15.80 5.81
CA MET A 44 1.65 15.71 7.13
C MET A 44 2.19 16.76 8.10
N LEU A 45 3.51 16.98 8.13
CA LEU A 45 4.13 18.01 8.96
C LEU A 45 3.71 19.42 8.54
N MET A 46 3.66 19.70 7.24
CA MET A 46 3.25 21.01 6.70
C MET A 46 1.79 21.35 6.98
N MET A 47 0.91 20.34 6.92
CA MET A 47 -0.53 20.49 7.14
C MET A 47 -0.91 20.37 8.63
N GLY A 48 0.04 19.98 9.48
CA GLY A 48 -0.17 19.73 10.89
C GLY A 48 -0.69 18.32 11.19
N LEU A 49 -0.30 17.83 12.37
CA LEU A 49 -0.88 16.64 12.99
C LEU A 49 -2.04 17.07 13.89
N ARG A 50 -2.99 16.16 14.14
CA ARG A 50 -4.08 16.41 15.08
C ARG A 50 -3.51 16.73 16.48
N PRO A 51 -4.06 17.73 17.19
CA PRO A 51 -3.49 18.22 18.45
C PRO A 51 -3.58 17.19 19.59
N ASP A 52 -4.52 16.26 19.50
CA ASP A 52 -4.80 15.24 20.50
C ASP A 52 -4.18 13.87 20.15
N LEU A 53 -3.25 13.82 19.19
CA LEU A 53 -2.60 12.57 18.76
C LEU A 53 -1.97 11.80 19.92
N LEU A 54 -1.28 12.51 20.82
CA LEU A 54 -0.64 11.93 22.01
C LEU A 54 -1.60 11.71 23.17
N ALA A 55 -2.80 12.31 23.13
CA ALA A 55 -3.85 12.11 24.12
C ALA A 55 -4.72 10.88 23.82
N GLN A 56 -4.56 10.26 22.64
CA GLN A 56 -5.24 9.01 22.31
C GLN A 56 -4.77 7.86 23.22
N PRO A 57 -5.61 6.84 23.42
CA PRO A 57 -5.19 5.61 24.06
C PRO A 57 -3.94 5.04 23.38
N TRP A 58 -2.91 4.70 24.17
CA TRP A 58 -1.62 4.23 23.65
C TRP A 58 -1.76 3.04 22.70
N TRP A 59 -2.73 2.15 22.94
CA TRP A 59 -2.97 0.99 22.09
C TRP A 59 -3.40 1.41 20.68
N GLN A 60 -4.21 2.47 20.54
CA GLN A 60 -4.68 2.97 19.25
C GLN A 60 -3.51 3.54 18.44
N LEU A 61 -2.60 4.27 19.10
CA LEU A 61 -1.37 4.76 18.47
C LEU A 61 -0.48 3.60 18.01
N VAL A 62 -0.34 2.55 18.81
CA VAL A 62 0.40 1.33 18.41
C VAL A 62 -0.22 0.71 17.15
N LEU A 63 -1.55 0.58 17.08
CA LEU A 63 -2.20 0.04 15.88
C LEU A 63 -1.97 0.93 14.64
N GLN A 64 -2.01 2.25 14.81
CA GLN A 64 -1.70 3.19 13.71
C GLN A 64 -0.25 3.06 13.25
N CYS A 65 0.72 2.91 14.16
CA CYS A 65 2.11 2.65 13.81
C CYS A 65 2.28 1.30 13.09
N LEU A 66 1.58 0.25 13.52
CA LEU A 66 1.57 -1.04 12.82
C LEU A 66 0.98 -0.92 11.42
N LEU A 67 -0.08 -0.11 11.23
CA LEU A 67 -0.64 0.16 9.91
C LEU A 67 0.35 0.87 9.00
N TRP A 68 1.13 1.84 9.50
CA TRP A 68 2.22 2.46 8.75
C TRP A 68 3.25 1.43 8.23
N VAL A 69 3.66 0.51 9.11
CA VAL A 69 4.59 -0.58 8.72
C VAL A 69 3.95 -1.49 7.67
N LEU A 70 2.67 -1.85 7.85
CA LEU A 70 1.96 -2.70 6.90
C LEU A 70 1.83 -2.03 5.52
N CYS A 71 1.41 -0.77 5.47
CA CYS A 71 1.08 -0.08 4.23
C CYS A 71 2.32 0.41 3.46
N LEU A 72 3.38 0.85 4.14
CA LEU A 72 4.60 1.34 3.49
C LEU A 72 5.62 0.23 3.21
N ILE A 73 5.68 -0.81 4.05
CA ILE A 73 6.75 -1.81 3.95
C ILE A 73 6.18 -3.15 3.50
N VAL A 74 5.27 -3.74 4.28
CA VAL A 74 4.85 -5.14 4.07
C VAL A 74 4.10 -5.31 2.75
N PHE A 75 3.10 -4.48 2.49
CA PHE A 75 2.26 -4.58 1.29
C PHE A 75 3.02 -4.28 0.00
N PRO A 76 3.81 -3.19 -0.09
CA PRO A 76 4.71 -2.98 -1.22
C PRO A 76 5.72 -4.10 -1.40
N ALA A 77 6.33 -4.61 -0.33
CA ALA A 77 7.30 -5.71 -0.43
C ALA A 77 6.67 -7.01 -0.94
N ILE A 78 5.44 -7.35 -0.54
CA ILE A 78 4.69 -8.49 -1.11
C ILE A 78 4.35 -8.23 -2.58
N GLY A 79 3.84 -7.04 -2.91
CA GLY A 79 3.46 -6.68 -4.27
C GLY A 79 4.65 -6.65 -5.23
N LEU A 80 5.82 -6.22 -4.78
CA LEU A 80 7.07 -6.25 -5.54
C LEU A 80 7.71 -7.64 -5.60
N GLY A 81 7.19 -8.62 -4.85
CA GLY A 81 7.76 -9.95 -4.74
C GLY A 81 9.13 -9.95 -4.06
N LEU A 82 9.34 -9.06 -3.09
CA LEU A 82 10.46 -9.12 -2.15
C LEU A 82 10.14 -10.10 -1.00
N MET A 83 8.86 -10.30 -0.71
CA MET A 83 8.37 -11.28 0.26
C MET A 83 7.38 -12.25 -0.40
N PHE A 84 7.48 -13.53 -0.04
CA PHE A 84 6.64 -14.59 -0.56
C PHE A 84 5.87 -15.31 0.57
N PRO A 85 4.93 -14.63 1.25
CA PRO A 85 4.17 -15.26 2.32
C PRO A 85 3.33 -16.43 1.79
N SER A 86 3.13 -17.43 2.65
CA SER A 86 2.23 -18.56 2.40
C SER A 86 0.78 -18.09 2.24
N ARG A 87 -0.10 -18.96 1.71
CA ARG A 87 -1.52 -18.61 1.48
C ARG A 87 -2.23 -18.21 2.78
N GLY A 88 -2.02 -18.96 3.86
CA GLY A 88 -2.60 -18.65 5.17
C GLY A 88 -2.16 -17.29 5.69
N VAL A 89 -0.86 -16.97 5.58
CA VAL A 89 -0.31 -15.66 6.01
C VAL A 89 -0.90 -14.52 5.18
N ARG A 90 -1.13 -14.71 3.86
CA ARG A 90 -1.76 -13.68 3.03
C ARG A 90 -3.19 -13.39 3.45
N ILE A 91 -3.97 -14.43 3.74
CA ILE A 91 -5.36 -14.27 4.20
C ILE A 91 -5.35 -13.57 5.56
N GLY A 92 -4.49 -14.01 6.49
CA GLY A 92 -4.31 -13.37 7.79
C GLY A 92 -3.88 -11.92 7.69
N LEU A 93 -2.97 -11.56 6.77
CA LEU A 93 -2.56 -10.18 6.52
C LEU A 93 -3.70 -9.33 5.95
N ALA A 94 -4.49 -9.86 5.02
CA ALA A 94 -5.61 -9.14 4.44
C ALA A 94 -6.71 -8.90 5.48
N ALA A 95 -7.15 -9.95 6.17
CA ALA A 95 -8.17 -9.85 7.22
C ALA A 95 -7.67 -9.02 8.41
N GLY A 96 -6.41 -9.21 8.81
CA GLY A 96 -5.76 -8.47 9.88
C GLY A 96 -5.63 -6.99 9.55
N ALA A 97 -5.27 -6.62 8.31
CA ALA A 97 -5.19 -5.22 7.92
C ALA A 97 -6.57 -4.55 7.92
N VAL A 98 -7.63 -5.24 7.49
CA VAL A 98 -9.01 -4.72 7.61
C VAL A 98 -9.38 -4.52 9.08
N GLY A 99 -9.16 -5.52 9.93
CA GLY A 99 -9.46 -5.43 11.37
C GLY A 99 -8.66 -4.32 12.07
N LEU A 100 -7.35 -4.24 11.81
CA LEU A 100 -6.46 -3.18 12.30
C LEU A 100 -6.93 -1.81 11.84
N THR A 101 -7.33 -1.68 10.58
CA THR A 101 -7.83 -0.41 10.03
C THR A 101 -9.11 0.02 10.73
N LEU A 102 -10.05 -0.89 10.95
CA LEU A 102 -11.29 -0.58 11.68
C LEU A 102 -10.99 -0.18 13.13
N ALA A 103 -10.15 -0.96 13.82
CA ALA A 103 -9.79 -0.69 15.22
C ALA A 103 -9.02 0.63 15.39
N ALA A 104 -8.07 0.93 14.49
CA ALA A 104 -7.27 2.14 14.54
C ALA A 104 -8.06 3.40 14.17
N THR A 105 -9.05 3.28 13.27
CA THR A 105 -9.85 4.43 12.78
C THR A 105 -11.05 4.72 13.68
N LEU A 106 -11.72 3.69 14.21
CA LEU A 106 -12.94 3.86 15.01
C LEU A 106 -12.67 3.91 16.53
N GLY A 107 -11.53 3.40 17.01
CA GLY A 107 -11.22 3.36 18.44
C GLY A 107 -12.14 2.43 19.24
N VAL A 108 -12.28 2.68 20.55
CA VAL A 108 -13.32 2.04 21.38
C VAL A 108 -14.65 2.75 21.13
N PRO A 109 -15.73 2.05 20.75
CA PRO A 109 -17.03 2.68 20.55
C PRO A 109 -17.52 3.28 21.86
N HIS A 110 -17.47 4.61 21.97
CA HIS A 110 -18.28 5.31 22.96
C HIS A 110 -19.71 5.29 22.42
N PHE A 111 -20.64 4.72 23.20
CA PHE A 111 -22.03 4.41 22.82
C PHE A 111 -22.86 5.64 22.38
N GLN A 112 -22.30 6.85 22.42
CA GLN A 112 -22.95 8.11 22.03
C GLN A 112 -22.81 8.49 20.54
N ALA A 113 -22.11 7.71 19.72
CA ALA A 113 -21.77 8.09 18.34
C ALA A 113 -22.81 7.76 17.24
N MET A 114 -24.08 7.51 17.59
CA MET A 114 -25.21 7.46 16.63
C MET A 114 -26.08 8.73 16.69
N GLY A 115 -25.47 9.88 16.98
CA GLY A 115 -26.11 11.19 16.91
C GLY A 115 -26.28 11.67 15.46
N ALA A 116 -27.43 12.30 15.19
CA ALA A 116 -27.97 12.64 13.87
C ALA A 116 -27.29 13.81 13.15
N ASP A 117 -25.96 13.81 13.00
CA ASP A 117 -25.28 14.80 12.15
C ASP A 117 -25.10 14.25 10.74
N VAL A 118 -26.19 14.36 9.97
CA VAL A 118 -26.34 13.89 8.57
C VAL A 118 -25.85 14.97 7.61
N HIS A 119 -24.55 15.26 7.59
CA HIS A 119 -23.95 16.07 6.52
C HIS A 119 -22.81 15.29 5.85
N PHE A 120 -23.22 14.32 5.03
CA PHE A 120 -22.34 13.60 4.12
C PHE A 120 -21.86 14.54 3.01
N HIS A 121 -20.69 15.14 3.20
CA HIS A 121 -19.98 15.81 2.11
C HIS A 121 -18.96 14.83 1.53
N LEU A 122 -19.33 14.17 0.42
CA LEU A 122 -18.42 13.35 -0.39
C LEU A 122 -17.20 14.16 -0.91
N GLY A 123 -17.28 15.50 -0.85
CA GLY A 123 -16.20 16.45 -1.12
C GLY A 123 -15.67 17.19 0.13
N GLY A 124 -15.95 16.72 1.34
CA GLY A 124 -15.40 17.31 2.57
C GLY A 124 -13.87 17.17 2.62
N GLY A 125 -13.21 18.07 3.37
CA GLY A 125 -11.75 18.20 3.39
C GLY A 125 -10.98 16.88 3.54
N CYS A 126 -11.46 15.93 4.35
CA CYS A 126 -10.80 14.64 4.55
C CYS A 126 -10.81 13.75 3.31
N GLY A 127 -11.93 13.65 2.58
CA GLY A 127 -12.03 12.80 1.38
C GLY A 127 -11.13 13.29 0.24
N LEU A 128 -11.08 14.62 0.06
CA LEU A 128 -10.15 15.26 -0.88
C LEU A 128 -8.70 14.96 -0.50
N MET A 129 -8.34 15.12 0.78
CA MET A 129 -6.99 14.89 1.28
C MET A 129 -6.54 13.43 1.12
N ILE A 130 -7.40 12.45 1.41
CA ILE A 130 -7.12 11.03 1.16
C ILE A 130 -6.84 10.82 -0.34
N THR A 131 -7.64 11.43 -1.22
CA THR A 131 -7.43 11.32 -2.68
C THR A 131 -6.11 11.94 -3.09
N VAL A 132 -5.72 13.09 -2.52
CA VAL A 132 -4.42 13.73 -2.77
C VAL A 132 -3.26 12.83 -2.34
N TYR A 133 -3.28 12.30 -1.12
CA TYR A 133 -2.24 11.36 -0.65
C TYR A 133 -2.18 10.11 -1.52
N ALA A 134 -3.32 9.50 -1.83
CA ALA A 134 -3.36 8.30 -2.66
C ALA A 134 -2.81 8.56 -4.06
N THR A 135 -3.16 9.70 -4.66
CA THR A 135 -2.65 10.10 -5.98
C THR A 135 -1.15 10.35 -5.94
N MET A 136 -0.65 11.03 -4.91
CA MET A 136 0.77 11.28 -4.72
C MET A 136 1.56 9.96 -4.62
N VAL A 137 1.13 9.04 -3.75
CA VAL A 137 1.80 7.73 -3.57
C VAL A 137 1.68 6.89 -4.85
N LEU A 138 0.53 6.92 -5.55
CA LEU A 138 0.35 6.24 -6.83
C LEU A 138 1.33 6.76 -7.88
N LEU A 139 1.44 8.09 -8.04
CA LEU A 139 2.34 8.72 -9.01
C LEU A 139 3.80 8.37 -8.70
N MET A 140 4.21 8.43 -7.43
CA MET A 140 5.55 7.99 -7.01
C MET A 140 5.80 6.51 -7.31
N GLY A 141 4.81 5.65 -7.06
CA GLY A 141 4.88 4.23 -7.41
C GLY A 141 4.99 3.98 -8.92
N LEU A 142 4.32 4.78 -9.74
CA LEU A 142 4.39 4.70 -11.20
C LEU A 142 5.74 5.18 -11.72
N LEU A 143 6.21 6.35 -11.26
CA LEU A 143 7.49 6.95 -11.66
C LEU A 143 8.70 6.11 -11.23
N SER A 144 8.64 5.45 -10.08
CA SER A 144 9.68 4.52 -9.63
C SER A 144 9.72 3.18 -10.41
N GLY A 145 8.77 2.95 -11.32
CA GLY A 145 8.68 1.70 -12.07
C GLY A 145 8.20 0.50 -11.26
N ALA A 146 7.76 0.71 -10.01
CA ALA A 146 7.27 -0.35 -9.12
C ALA A 146 6.08 -1.14 -9.71
N PHE A 147 5.29 -0.52 -10.61
CA PHE A 147 4.21 -1.19 -11.34
C PHE A 147 4.65 -1.97 -12.58
N VAL A 148 5.76 -1.58 -13.20
CA VAL A 148 6.24 -2.15 -14.48
C VAL A 148 6.99 -3.47 -14.26
N GLN A 149 7.66 -3.64 -13.12
CA GLN A 149 8.45 -4.84 -12.80
C GLN A 149 7.64 -6.12 -12.50
N ARG A 150 6.33 -6.14 -12.79
CA ARG A 150 5.40 -7.15 -12.24
C ARG A 150 5.04 -8.27 -13.21
N ARG A 151 5.19 -9.51 -12.76
CA ARG A 151 4.80 -10.73 -13.50
C ARG A 151 3.38 -11.25 -13.18
N LYS A 152 2.70 -10.78 -12.13
CA LYS A 152 1.40 -11.35 -11.68
C LYS A 152 0.37 -10.28 -11.33
N ALA A 153 -0.90 -10.52 -11.70
CA ALA A 153 -2.02 -9.64 -11.41
C ALA A 153 -2.27 -9.44 -9.90
N THR A 154 -1.98 -10.46 -9.08
CA THR A 154 -2.16 -10.39 -7.63
C THR A 154 -1.31 -9.32 -6.95
N ALA A 155 -0.16 -8.97 -7.54
CA ALA A 155 0.70 -7.89 -7.07
C ALA A 155 0.04 -6.51 -7.14
N VAL A 156 -0.95 -6.33 -8.02
CA VAL A 156 -1.70 -5.06 -8.14
C VAL A 156 -2.48 -4.81 -6.86
N TYR A 157 -3.19 -5.81 -6.35
CA TYR A 157 -4.03 -5.69 -5.15
C TYR A 157 -3.24 -5.35 -3.89
N TRP A 158 -2.04 -5.92 -3.72
CA TRP A 158 -1.20 -5.60 -2.56
C TRP A 158 -0.74 -4.15 -2.58
N ILE A 159 -0.43 -3.61 -3.75
CA ILE A 159 0.08 -2.25 -3.86
C ILE A 159 -1.05 -1.22 -3.85
N SER A 160 -2.22 -1.53 -4.43
CA SER A 160 -3.41 -0.69 -4.22
C SER A 160 -3.82 -0.64 -2.76
N ALA A 161 -3.81 -1.78 -2.05
CA ALA A 161 -4.05 -1.80 -0.60
C ALA A 161 -3.02 -0.94 0.16
N GLY A 162 -1.74 -1.04 -0.18
CA GLY A 162 -0.69 -0.18 0.40
C GLY A 162 -0.95 1.30 0.18
N ILE A 163 -1.29 1.71 -1.04
CA ILE A 163 -1.59 3.11 -1.40
C ILE A 163 -2.80 3.63 -0.61
N SER A 164 -3.92 2.90 -0.67
CA SER A 164 -5.16 3.32 -0.01
C SER A 164 -5.03 3.39 1.50
N LEU A 165 -4.35 2.39 2.11
CA LEU A 165 -4.12 2.41 3.56
C LEU A 165 -3.11 3.47 3.97
N THR A 166 -2.11 3.79 3.14
CA THR A 166 -1.19 4.91 3.42
C THR A 166 -1.96 6.22 3.48
N ALA A 167 -2.82 6.48 2.49
CA ALA A 167 -3.65 7.68 2.45
C ALA A 167 -4.64 7.76 3.63
N LEU A 168 -5.27 6.63 3.95
CA LEU A 168 -6.16 6.52 5.11
C LEU A 168 -5.42 6.75 6.44
N THR A 169 -4.24 6.16 6.59
CA THR A 169 -3.45 6.30 7.82
C THR A 169 -2.96 7.74 7.98
N ALA A 170 -2.52 8.39 6.89
CA ALA A 170 -2.16 9.80 6.90
C ALA A 170 -3.31 10.68 7.39
N ILE A 171 -4.55 10.49 6.89
CA ILE A 171 -5.67 11.31 7.34
C ILE A 171 -6.05 11.06 8.81
N THR A 172 -5.89 9.83 9.33
CA THR A 172 -6.17 9.55 10.76
C THR A 172 -5.23 10.29 11.71
N TRP A 173 -4.05 10.69 11.24
CA TRP A 173 -3.09 11.48 11.98
C TRP A 173 -3.36 12.99 11.92
N GLN A 174 -4.26 13.43 11.03
CA GLN A 174 -4.56 14.85 10.80
C GLN A 174 -5.99 15.22 11.24
N CYS A 175 -6.95 14.31 11.03
CA CYS A 175 -8.34 14.52 11.37
C CYS A 175 -8.61 14.16 12.84
N PRO A 176 -9.09 15.10 13.67
CA PRO A 176 -9.44 14.80 15.06
C PRO A 176 -10.78 14.05 15.20
N MET A 177 -11.63 14.04 14.16
CA MET A 177 -12.95 13.43 14.19
C MET A 177 -12.86 11.91 14.19
N THR A 178 -13.37 11.27 15.24
CA THR A 178 -13.36 9.81 15.43
C THR A 178 -14.74 9.15 15.37
N GLY A 179 -15.81 9.95 15.28
CA GLY A 179 -17.18 9.44 15.22
C GLY A 179 -17.43 8.58 13.98
N ALA A 180 -18.09 7.43 14.14
CA ALA A 180 -18.35 6.48 13.06
C ALA A 180 -19.12 7.12 11.90
N ALA A 181 -20.07 8.03 12.19
CA ALA A 181 -20.82 8.78 11.18
C ALA A 181 -19.93 9.65 10.26
N HIS A 182 -18.75 10.05 10.72
CA HIS A 182 -17.76 10.76 9.91
C HIS A 182 -16.75 9.78 9.27
N VAL A 183 -16.15 8.92 10.09
CA VAL A 183 -15.05 8.05 9.69
C VAL A 183 -15.47 7.02 8.65
N VAL A 184 -16.64 6.39 8.81
CA VAL A 184 -17.10 5.34 7.89
C VAL A 184 -17.31 5.90 6.47
N PRO A 185 -18.12 6.95 6.25
CA PRO A 185 -18.30 7.48 4.90
C PRO A 185 -17.06 8.22 4.37
N SER A 186 -16.49 9.15 5.15
CA SER A 186 -15.50 10.11 4.64
C SER A 186 -14.08 9.55 4.62
N HIS A 187 -13.77 8.54 5.44
CA HIS A 187 -12.44 7.93 5.47
C HIS A 187 -12.46 6.53 4.85
N LEU A 188 -13.21 5.59 5.46
CA LEU A 188 -13.21 4.19 5.03
C LEU A 188 -13.83 4.01 3.65
N GLY A 189 -14.96 4.68 3.38
CA GLY A 189 -15.63 4.65 2.09
C GLY A 189 -14.75 5.18 0.95
N VAL A 190 -14.10 6.33 1.17
CA VAL A 190 -13.17 6.93 0.21
C VAL A 190 -11.95 6.03 -0.01
N ALA A 191 -11.33 5.51 1.06
CA ALA A 191 -10.19 4.61 0.95
C ALA A 191 -10.53 3.31 0.22
N ALA A 192 -11.71 2.73 0.46
CA ALA A 192 -12.21 1.57 -0.26
C ALA A 192 -12.43 1.87 -1.75
N GLY A 193 -13.05 3.01 -2.07
CA GLY A 193 -13.22 3.49 -3.45
C GLY A 193 -11.88 3.66 -4.18
N LEU A 194 -10.89 4.26 -3.52
CA LEU A 194 -9.53 4.41 -4.04
C LEU A 194 -8.83 3.06 -4.23
N MET A 195 -9.05 2.10 -3.33
CA MET A 195 -8.45 0.77 -3.46
C MET A 195 -8.99 0.06 -4.71
N LEU A 196 -10.30 0.19 -4.97
CA LEU A 196 -10.92 -0.32 -6.20
C LEU A 196 -10.37 0.41 -7.44
N GLY A 197 -10.37 1.74 -7.42
CA GLY A 197 -9.90 2.56 -8.55
C GLY A 197 -8.44 2.30 -8.92
N THR A 198 -7.54 2.30 -7.93
CA THR A 198 -6.10 2.01 -8.14
C THR A 198 -5.87 0.56 -8.58
N SER A 199 -6.68 -0.39 -8.12
CA SER A 199 -6.62 -1.78 -8.61
C SER A 199 -7.01 -1.87 -10.08
N LEU A 200 -8.06 -1.18 -10.51
CA LEU A 200 -8.49 -1.14 -11.91
C LEU A 200 -7.40 -0.54 -12.81
N ILE A 201 -6.82 0.60 -12.39
CA ILE A 201 -5.70 1.24 -13.11
C ILE A 201 -4.51 0.29 -13.21
N GLY A 202 -4.12 -0.36 -12.11
CA GLY A 202 -2.99 -1.28 -12.10
C GLY A 202 -3.21 -2.50 -13.00
N VAL A 203 -4.40 -3.08 -12.99
CA VAL A 203 -4.76 -4.19 -13.90
C VAL A 203 -4.72 -3.75 -15.36
N PHE A 204 -5.24 -2.55 -15.66
CA PHE A 204 -5.23 -2.00 -17.01
C PHE A 204 -3.81 -1.76 -17.54
N VAL A 205 -2.95 -1.13 -16.73
CA VAL A 205 -1.54 -0.89 -17.06
C VAL A 205 -0.80 -2.22 -17.27
N HIS A 206 -1.03 -3.20 -16.39
CA HIS A 206 -0.42 -4.53 -16.52
C HIS A 206 -0.83 -5.22 -17.83
N ARG A 207 -2.13 -5.21 -18.18
CA ARG A 207 -2.64 -5.79 -19.43
C ARG A 207 -2.04 -5.10 -20.67
N ARG A 208 -1.86 -3.77 -20.64
CA ARG A 208 -1.21 -3.03 -21.74
C ARG A 208 0.26 -3.40 -21.90
N GLY A 209 0.99 -3.59 -20.80
CA GLY A 209 2.39 -4.02 -20.81
C GLY A 209 2.56 -5.37 -21.51
N LEU A 210 1.75 -6.37 -21.15
CA LEU A 210 1.79 -7.70 -21.77
C LEU A 210 1.53 -7.65 -23.29
N ARG A 211 0.58 -6.82 -23.74
CA ARG A 211 0.28 -6.65 -25.18
C ARG A 211 1.44 -6.04 -25.97
N LYS A 212 2.24 -5.15 -25.36
CA LYS A 212 3.41 -4.56 -26.03
C LYS A 212 4.52 -5.59 -26.20
N VAL A 213 4.78 -6.42 -25.18
CA VAL A 213 5.78 -7.49 -25.24
C VAL A 213 5.41 -8.53 -26.30
N GLY A 214 4.14 -8.97 -26.36
CA GLY A 214 3.68 -9.92 -27.38
C GLY A 214 3.91 -9.44 -28.82
N ARG A 215 3.60 -8.16 -29.10
CA ARG A 215 3.84 -7.57 -30.43
C ARG A 215 5.31 -7.40 -30.79
N GLN A 216 6.22 -7.27 -29.82
CA GLN A 216 7.66 -7.20 -30.09
C GLN A 216 8.22 -8.58 -30.44
N VAL A 217 7.69 -9.65 -29.84
CA VAL A 217 8.06 -11.04 -30.15
C VAL A 217 7.54 -11.46 -31.52
N GLU A 218 6.34 -11.03 -31.93
CA GLU A 218 5.81 -11.30 -33.28
C GLU A 218 6.53 -10.55 -34.41
N ARG A 219 7.37 -9.55 -34.07
CA ARG A 219 8.12 -8.72 -35.03
C ARG A 219 9.62 -9.02 -35.06
N ALA A 220 10.11 -9.90 -34.19
CA ALA A 220 11.50 -10.34 -34.12
C ALA A 220 11.64 -11.71 -34.75
#